data_AF-A0ABD1RB54-F1
#
_entry.id   AF-A0ABD1RB54-F1
#
_cell.length_a   1.000
_cell.length_b   1.000
_cell.length_c   1.000
_cell.angle_alpha   90.00
_cell.angle_beta   90.00
_cell.angle_gamma   90.00
#
_symmetry.space_group_name_H-M   'P 1'
#
loop_
_entity.id
_entity.type
_entity.pdbx_description
1 polymer ?
#
loop_
_entity_poly.entity_id
_entity_poly.type
_entity_poly.pdbx_seq_one_letter_code
_entity_poly.pdbx_strand_id
1 'polypeptide(L)'
;MQLTQDKDELLKDFIARFNRAMLGIKNLQMSAVVIAMISGTQSRPFKMSLSKNPSDTMHELLKRGDKYVDTEEVYLITKSMKDRNEPEFNKRQTRDEPEPRNDKDKQKINYIRWINDECTIE
;
A
#
# COMPACT_ATOMS: atom_id res chain seq x y z
N MET A 1 -0.42 -7.86 -23.20
CA MET A 1 0.13 -7.40 -21.92
C MET A 1 -1.01 -7.32 -20.93
N GLN A 2 -0.98 -8.10 -19.84
CA GLN A 2 -1.95 -7.93 -18.75
C GLN A 2 -1.41 -6.84 -17.82
N LEU A 3 -2.23 -5.84 -17.53
CA LEU A 3 -1.87 -4.70 -16.69
C LEU A 3 -2.29 -4.97 -15.24
N THR A 4 -1.90 -6.13 -14.74
CA THR A 4 -2.17 -6.60 -13.39
C THR A 4 -0.86 -6.75 -12.64
N GLN A 5 -0.86 -6.37 -11.37
CA GLN A 5 0.25 -6.55 -10.46
C GLN A 5 0.41 -8.05 -10.18
N ASP A 6 1.61 -8.58 -10.39
CA ASP A 6 1.92 -9.97 -10.09
C ASP A 6 2.04 -10.18 -8.57
N LYS A 7 1.92 -11.44 -8.09
CA LYS A 7 1.90 -11.76 -6.64
C LYS A 7 3.15 -11.30 -5.89
N ASP A 8 4.29 -11.35 -6.55
CA ASP A 8 5.59 -11.00 -5.97
C ASP A 8 6.11 -9.65 -6.50
N GLU A 9 5.29 -8.92 -7.27
CA GLU A 9 5.64 -7.61 -7.80
C GLU A 9 5.33 -6.53 -6.77
N LEU A 10 6.32 -5.68 -6.47
CA LEU A 10 6.14 -4.51 -5.60
C LEU A 10 5.24 -3.47 -6.28
N LEU A 11 4.51 -2.69 -5.48
CA LEU A 11 3.59 -1.68 -6.00
C LEU A 11 4.30 -0.66 -6.91
N LYS A 12 5.55 -0.31 -6.60
CA LYS A 12 6.36 0.61 -7.41
C LYS A 12 6.63 0.09 -8.82
N ASP A 13 6.92 -1.20 -8.93
CA ASP A 13 7.25 -1.82 -10.21
C ASP A 13 5.99 -1.92 -11.07
N PHE A 14 4.86 -2.28 -10.45
CA PHE A 14 3.57 -2.26 -11.10
C PHE A 14 3.20 -0.86 -11.61
N ILE A 15 3.30 0.17 -10.78
CA ILE A 15 2.97 1.56 -11.17
C ILE A 15 3.89 2.03 -12.31
N ALA A 16 5.18 1.70 -12.28
CA ALA A 16 6.11 2.02 -13.36
C ALA A 16 5.72 1.35 -14.68
N ARG A 17 5.36 0.06 -14.66
CA ARG A 17 4.85 -0.65 -15.84
C ARG A 17 3.53 -0.06 -16.33
N PHE A 18 2.61 0.22 -15.42
CA PHE A 18 1.33 0.86 -15.71
C PHE A 18 1.53 2.19 -16.43
N ASN A 19 2.36 3.08 -15.87
CA ASN A 19 2.64 4.39 -16.45
C ASN A 19 3.25 4.27 -17.86
N ARG A 20 4.24 3.40 -18.05
CA ARG A 20 4.83 3.13 -19.37
C ARG A 20 3.79 2.64 -20.38
N ALA A 21 2.86 1.79 -19.96
CA ALA A 21 1.78 1.31 -20.81
C ALA A 21 0.86 2.46 -21.27
N MET A 22 0.51 3.35 -20.34
CA MET A 22 -0.40 4.46 -20.60
C MET A 22 0.22 5.52 -21.53
N LEU A 23 1.52 5.80 -21.41
CA LEU A 23 2.21 6.77 -22.28
C LEU A 23 2.09 6.45 -23.79
N GLY A 24 1.89 5.19 -24.16
CA GLY A 24 1.71 4.76 -25.55
C GLY A 24 0.29 4.91 -26.10
N ILE A 25 -0.70 5.22 -25.26
CA ILE A 25 -2.11 5.24 -25.64
C ILE A 25 -2.55 6.69 -25.91
N LYS A 26 -3.05 6.94 -27.12
CA LYS A 26 -3.65 8.24 -27.47
C LYS A 26 -5.07 8.33 -26.92
N ASN A 27 -5.49 9.53 -26.51
CA ASN A 27 -6.85 9.84 -26.08
C ASN A 27 -7.35 8.96 -24.90
N LEU A 28 -6.50 8.79 -23.89
CA LEU A 28 -6.85 8.07 -22.66
C LEU A 28 -8.06 8.69 -21.96
N GLN A 29 -9.07 7.87 -21.69
CA GLN A 29 -10.18 8.23 -20.82
C GLN A 29 -9.76 7.99 -19.37
N MET A 30 -9.71 9.04 -18.54
CA MET A 30 -9.20 8.91 -17.17
C MET A 30 -10.00 7.94 -16.31
N SER A 31 -11.33 7.85 -16.51
CA SER A 31 -12.16 6.85 -15.85
C SER A 31 -11.68 5.42 -16.14
N ALA A 32 -11.34 5.12 -17.39
CA ALA A 32 -10.81 3.81 -17.79
C ALA A 32 -9.43 3.55 -17.16
N VAL A 33 -8.58 4.58 -17.07
CA VAL A 33 -7.26 4.48 -16.42
C VAL A 33 -7.41 4.15 -14.94
N VAL A 34 -8.29 4.85 -14.21
CA VAL A 34 -8.55 4.61 -12.79
C VAL A 34 -9.12 3.21 -12.57
N ILE A 35 -10.07 2.76 -13.39
CA ILE A 35 -10.61 1.39 -13.33
C ILE A 35 -9.52 0.34 -13.59
N ALA A 36 -8.65 0.57 -14.58
CA ALA A 36 -7.53 -0.31 -14.86
C ALA A 36 -6.54 -0.37 -13.68
N MET A 37 -6.26 0.76 -13.02
CA MET A 37 -5.39 0.79 -11.84
C MET A 37 -6.01 0.02 -10.66
N ILE A 38 -7.31 0.24 -10.37
CA ILE A 38 -8.03 -0.43 -9.26
C ILE A 38 -8.09 -1.95 -9.48
N SER A 39 -8.42 -2.38 -10.69
CA SER A 39 -8.48 -3.81 -11.04
C SER A 39 -7.10 -4.44 -11.11
N GLY A 40 -6.10 -3.70 -11.59
CA GLY A 40 -4.74 -4.16 -11.80
C GLY A 40 -3.91 -4.32 -10.52
N THR A 41 -3.97 -3.38 -9.58
CA THR A 41 -3.13 -3.44 -8.37
C THR A 41 -3.52 -4.60 -7.43
N GLN A 42 -2.64 -5.03 -6.54
CA GLN A 42 -2.94 -5.92 -5.41
C GLN A 42 -3.07 -5.15 -4.08
N SER A 43 -2.64 -3.88 -4.03
CA SER A 43 -2.68 -3.06 -2.82
C SER A 43 -4.13 -2.67 -2.47
N ARG A 44 -4.73 -3.40 -1.52
CA ARG A 44 -6.07 -3.10 -1.00
C ARG A 44 -6.26 -1.65 -0.53
N PRO A 45 -5.36 -1.06 0.29
CA PRO A 45 -5.56 0.33 0.74
C PRO A 45 -5.51 1.32 -0.43
N PHE A 46 -4.65 1.08 -1.42
CA PHE A 46 -4.63 1.90 -2.63
C PHE A 46 -5.93 1.77 -3.44
N LYS A 47 -6.45 0.55 -3.64
CA LYS A 47 -7.76 0.34 -4.31
C LYS A 47 -8.88 1.11 -3.64
N MET A 48 -8.97 1.03 -2.31
CA MET A 48 -10.02 1.71 -1.55
C MET A 48 -9.92 3.22 -1.71
N SER A 49 -8.70 3.78 -1.64
CA SER A 49 -8.45 5.21 -1.84
C SER A 49 -8.89 5.69 -3.22
N LEU A 50 -8.56 4.93 -4.28
CA LEU A 50 -8.97 5.26 -5.66
C LEU A 50 -10.47 5.09 -5.89
N SER A 51 -11.10 4.09 -5.26
CA SER A 51 -12.54 3.86 -5.40
C SER A 51 -13.35 4.95 -4.71
N LYS A 52 -12.87 5.45 -3.58
CA LYS A 52 -13.53 6.51 -2.82
C LYS A 52 -13.39 7.85 -3.53
N ASN A 53 -12.16 8.22 -3.90
CA ASN A 53 -11.83 9.50 -4.51
C ASN A 53 -11.10 9.22 -5.83
N PRO A 54 -11.81 8.98 -6.96
CA PRO A 54 -11.16 8.75 -8.24
C PRO A 54 -10.27 9.95 -8.62
N SER A 55 -9.15 9.68 -9.29
CA SER A 55 -8.25 10.73 -9.77
C SER A 55 -8.73 11.28 -11.12
N ASP A 56 -8.79 12.60 -11.26
CA ASP A 56 -9.24 13.26 -12.49
C ASP A 56 -8.10 13.40 -13.51
N THR A 57 -6.85 13.32 -13.04
CA THR A 57 -5.66 13.42 -13.89
C THR A 57 -4.67 12.27 -13.64
N MET A 58 -3.88 11.96 -14.66
CA MET A 58 -2.77 11.00 -14.52
C MET A 58 -1.74 11.43 -13.48
N HIS A 59 -1.49 12.74 -13.35
CA HIS A 59 -0.55 13.26 -12.36
C HIS A 59 -1.01 12.97 -10.92
N GLU A 60 -2.28 13.24 -10.61
CA GLU A 60 -2.86 12.93 -9.30
C GLU A 60 -2.86 11.44 -9.00
N LEU A 61 -3.17 10.62 -10.01
CA LEU A 61 -3.16 9.17 -9.89
C LEU A 61 -1.77 8.64 -9.51
N LEU A 62 -0.73 9.10 -10.21
CA LEU A 62 0.65 8.68 -9.94
C LEU A 62 1.16 9.21 -8.61
N LYS A 63 0.91 10.49 -8.31
CA LYS A 63 1.29 11.10 -7.03
C LYS A 63 0.67 10.35 -5.85
N ARG A 64 -0.58 9.93 -5.99
CA ARG A 64 -1.23 9.08 -4.98
C ARG A 64 -0.60 7.69 -4.94
N GLY A 65 -0.26 7.12 -6.09
CA GLY A 65 0.48 5.86 -6.17
C GLY A 65 1.80 5.89 -5.40
N ASP A 66 2.64 6.91 -5.61
CA ASP A 66 3.94 7.08 -4.94
C ASP A 66 3.81 7.08 -3.41
N LYS A 67 2.79 7.74 -2.89
CA LYS A 67 2.47 7.76 -1.47
C LYS A 67 2.19 6.36 -0.90
N TYR A 68 1.50 5.50 -1.65
CA TYR A 68 1.26 4.11 -1.24
C TYR A 68 2.51 3.23 -1.43
N VAL A 69 3.38 3.56 -2.40
CA VAL A 69 4.70 2.91 -2.55
C VAL A 69 5.56 3.17 -1.33
N ASP A 70 5.73 4.44 -0.93
CA ASP A 70 6.52 4.81 0.24
C ASP A 70 6.06 4.04 1.47
N THR A 71 4.74 3.87 1.60
CA THR A 71 4.17 3.20 2.75
C THR A 71 4.33 1.67 2.71
N GLU A 72 4.23 1.06 1.53
CA GLU A 72 4.55 -0.36 1.33
C GLU A 72 6.03 -0.63 1.67
N GLU A 73 6.95 0.24 1.24
CA GLU A 73 8.38 0.11 1.53
C GLU A 73 8.66 0.19 3.04
N VAL A 74 8.06 1.15 3.76
CA VAL A 74 8.18 1.23 5.23
C VAL A 74 7.64 -0.04 5.91
N TYR A 75 6.52 -0.59 5.43
CA TYR A 75 5.97 -1.84 5.95
C TYR A 75 6.91 -3.04 5.71
N LEU A 76 7.52 -3.13 4.52
CA LEU A 76 8.45 -4.22 4.19
C LEU A 76 9.74 -4.13 5.02
N ILE A 77 10.30 -2.93 5.19
CA ILE A 77 11.49 -2.71 6.03
C ILE A 77 11.21 -3.15 7.47
N THR A 78 10.10 -2.70 8.06
CA THR A 78 9.73 -3.05 9.44
C THR A 78 9.46 -4.54 9.61
N LYS A 79 8.84 -5.20 8.62
CA LYS A 79 8.66 -6.66 8.60
C LYS A 79 9.99 -7.40 8.53
N SER A 80 10.90 -6.99 7.63
CA SER A 80 12.21 -7.64 7.49
C SER A 80 13.08 -7.52 8.76
N MET A 81 12.94 -6.41 9.50
CA MET A 81 13.59 -6.24 10.80
C MET A 81 13.00 -7.16 11.87
N LYS A 82 11.70 -7.50 11.80
CA LYS A 82 11.08 -8.48 12.69
C LYS A 82 11.63 -9.88 12.43
N ASP A 83 11.68 -10.29 11.16
CA ASP A 83 12.13 -11.64 10.78
C ASP A 83 13.62 -11.88 11.10
N ARG A 84 14.43 -10.80 11.19
CA ARG A 84 15.84 -10.87 11.65
C ARG A 84 16.02 -10.87 13.16
N ASN A 85 14.99 -10.48 13.93
CA ASN A 85 15.03 -10.33 15.38
C ASN A 85 14.23 -11.44 16.10
N GLU A 86 14.05 -12.62 15.49
CA GLU A 86 13.66 -13.83 16.25
C GLU A 86 14.92 -14.52 16.80
N PRO A 87 15.29 -14.30 18.08
CA PRO A 87 16.05 -15.28 18.80
C PRO A 87 15.10 -16.43 19.17
N GLU A 88 15.45 -17.64 18.75
CA GLU A 88 14.96 -18.88 19.34
C GLU A 88 15.14 -18.80 20.88
N PHE A 89 14.10 -18.48 21.63
CA PHE A 89 14.10 -18.74 23.07
C PHE A 89 12.82 -19.39 23.55
N ASN A 90 13.04 -20.59 24.06
CA ASN A 90 12.10 -21.56 24.60
C ASN A 90 11.15 -20.99 25.68
N LYS A 91 9.92 -21.54 25.66
CA LYS A 91 9.07 -21.92 26.79
C LYS A 91 9.30 -21.18 28.13
N ARG A 92 8.28 -20.47 28.61
CA ARG A 92 7.47 -20.79 29.81
C ARG A 92 6.53 -19.63 30.17
N GLN A 93 5.41 -20.00 30.80
CA GLN A 93 4.36 -19.18 31.43
C GLN A 93 4.96 -17.99 32.21
N THR A 94 4.29 -16.86 32.43
CA THR A 94 3.09 -16.70 33.27
C THR A 94 2.59 -15.23 33.23
N ARG A 95 1.26 -15.07 33.21
CA ARG A 95 0.44 -14.09 33.98
C ARG A 95 0.65 -12.57 33.85
N ASP A 96 -0.41 -11.91 33.36
CA ASP A 96 -0.93 -10.59 33.75
C ASP A 96 0.07 -9.47 34.03
N GLU A 97 0.63 -8.88 32.96
CA GLU A 97 1.19 -7.53 33.00
C GLU A 97 0.80 -6.83 31.69
N PRO A 98 0.21 -5.62 31.70
CA PRO A 98 -0.06 -4.92 30.45
C PRO A 98 1.28 -4.54 29.83
N GLU A 99 1.70 -5.31 28.83
CA GLU A 99 2.95 -5.03 28.11
C GLU A 99 3.02 -3.55 27.71
N PRO A 100 4.18 -2.90 27.86
CA PRO A 100 4.34 -1.52 27.43
C PRO A 100 4.07 -1.50 25.93
N ARG A 101 2.96 -0.84 25.52
CA ARG A 101 2.56 -0.68 24.12
C ARG A 101 3.76 -0.24 23.29
N ASN A 102 4.35 -1.20 22.58
CA ASN A 102 5.58 -1.04 21.83
C ASN A 102 5.36 0.07 20.78
N ASP A 103 6.37 0.89 20.49
CA ASP A 103 6.27 1.92 19.45
C ASP A 103 5.89 1.35 18.06
N LYS A 104 6.06 0.02 17.90
CA LYS A 104 5.65 -0.79 16.75
C LYS A 104 4.13 -0.91 16.59
N ASP A 105 3.41 -1.13 17.70
CA ASP A 105 1.94 -1.13 17.67
C ASP A 105 1.43 0.27 17.40
N LYS A 106 2.10 1.30 17.94
CA LYS A 106 1.79 2.70 17.62
C LYS A 106 2.01 2.98 16.13
N GLN A 107 3.11 2.53 15.52
CA GLN A 107 3.37 2.74 14.08
C GLN A 107 2.35 2.01 13.19
N LYS A 108 2.00 0.76 13.51
CA LYS A 108 0.98 0.01 12.78
C LYS A 108 -0.42 0.61 12.96
N ILE A 109 -0.76 1.01 14.19
CA ILE A 109 -2.01 1.72 14.51
C ILE A 109 -2.04 3.07 13.80
N ASN A 110 -0.94 3.81 13.74
CA ASN A 110 -0.83 5.09 13.03
C ASN A 110 -0.96 4.89 11.52
N TYR A 111 -0.41 3.82 10.95
CA TYR A 111 -0.59 3.48 9.53
C TYR A 111 -2.04 3.12 9.21
N ILE A 112 -2.68 2.27 10.02
CA ILE A 112 -4.09 1.91 9.86
C ILE A 112 -4.98 3.14 10.09
N ARG A 113 -4.66 3.97 11.07
CA ARG A 113 -5.35 5.23 11.36
C ARG A 113 -5.20 6.21 10.21
N TRP A 114 -4.01 6.38 9.63
CA TRP A 114 -3.79 7.25 8.48
C TRP A 114 -4.50 6.76 7.21
N ILE A 115 -4.52 5.44 6.96
CA ILE A 115 -5.34 4.87 5.87
C ILE A 115 -6.82 5.18 6.11
N ASN A 116 -7.29 5.00 7.35
CA ASN A 116 -8.68 5.22 7.71
C ASN A 116 -9.04 6.71 7.67
N ASP A 117 -8.21 7.62 8.18
CA ASP A 117 -8.43 9.08 8.16
C ASP A 117 -8.39 9.62 6.72
N GLU A 118 -7.73 8.94 5.77
CA GLU A 118 -7.87 9.25 4.34
C GLU A 118 -9.09 8.60 3.69
N CYS A 119 -9.56 7.47 4.24
CA CYS A 119 -10.80 6.78 3.84
C CYS A 119 -12.06 7.32 4.55
N THR A 120 -11.95 8.20 5.54
CA THR A 120 -13.03 8.96 6.22
C THR A 120 -12.43 10.32 6.61
N ILE A 121 -12.79 11.42 5.95
CA ILE A 121 -13.82 12.38 6.43
C ILE A 121 -14.08 13.42 5.33
N GLU A 122 -15.36 13.80 5.24
CA GLU A 122 -16.07 14.91 4.54
C GLU A 122 -15.96 15.06 3.01
#